data_AF-A0A9D7MPM4-F1
#
_entry.id   AF-A0A9D7MPM4-F1
#
_cell.length_a   1.000
_cell.length_b   1.000
_cell.length_c   1.000
_cell.angle_alpha   90.00
_cell.angle_beta   90.00
_cell.angle_gamma   90.00
#
_symmetry.space_group_name_H-M   'P 1'
#
loop_
_entity.id
_entity.type
_entity.pdbx_description
1 polymer ?
#
loop_
_entity_poly.entity_id
_entity_poly.type
_entity_poly.pdbx_seq_one_letter_code
_entity_poly.pdbx_strand_id
1 'polypeptide(L)'
;MTESPKSPNLQRSLQVGLDDLLSELQDARHYGELGRLALLAYCDVRSWARQAGEIGVAHHSTAIFTDHKHASKEVFLQQVDELIAELQLARPRLAQAESVH
;
A
#
# COMPACT_ATOMS: atom_id res chain seq x y z
N MET A 1 -23.68 4.50 7.45
CA MET A 1 -22.80 5.33 6.60
C MET A 1 -22.68 4.59 5.28
N THR A 2 -23.35 5.08 4.25
CA THR A 2 -23.44 4.45 2.92
C THR A 2 -22.22 4.87 2.11
N GLU A 3 -21.23 3.99 1.98
CA GLU A 3 -20.16 4.20 1.01
C GLU A 3 -20.80 4.13 -0.39
N SER A 4 -20.76 5.25 -1.13
CA SER A 4 -21.19 5.26 -2.52
C SER A 4 -20.28 4.33 -3.32
N PRO A 5 -20.83 3.45 -4.19
CA PRO A 5 -20.01 2.53 -4.97
C PRO A 5 -19.07 3.33 -5.87
N LYS A 6 -17.76 3.12 -5.72
CA LYS A 6 -16.74 3.67 -6.62
C LYS A 6 -17.05 3.18 -8.04
N SER A 7 -16.90 4.05 -9.05
CA SER A 7 -17.11 3.67 -10.44
C SER A 7 -16.23 2.46 -10.82
N PRO A 8 -16.72 1.49 -11.60
CA PRO A 8 -15.97 0.26 -11.92
C PRO A 8 -14.62 0.53 -12.60
N ASN A 9 -14.52 1.60 -13.40
CA ASN A 9 -13.25 2.03 -14.00
C ASN A 9 -12.22 2.51 -12.95
N LEU A 10 -12.68 3.16 -11.88
CA LEU A 10 -11.82 3.61 -10.79
C LEU A 10 -11.35 2.41 -9.96
N GLN A 11 -12.23 1.45 -9.67
CA GLN A 11 -11.88 0.23 -8.94
C GLN A 11 -10.83 -0.59 -9.69
N ARG A 12 -11.02 -0.81 -10.99
CA ARG A 12 -10.02 -1.49 -11.82
C ARG A 12 -8.68 -0.75 -11.85
N SER A 13 -8.71 0.58 -11.99
CA SER A 13 -7.47 1.38 -11.97
C SER A 13 -6.74 1.27 -10.64
N LEU A 14 -7.48 1.23 -9.52
CA LEU A 14 -6.92 1.04 -8.19
C LEU A 14 -6.34 -0.37 -7.99
N GLN A 15 -6.97 -1.41 -8.55
CA GLN A 15 -6.44 -2.78 -8.52
C GLN A 15 -5.14 -2.89 -9.33
N VAL A 16 -5.11 -2.37 -10.56
CA VAL A 16 -3.89 -2.37 -11.39
C VAL A 16 -2.77 -1.60 -10.69
N GLY A 17 -3.06 -0.40 -10.18
CA GLY A 17 -2.07 0.38 -9.43
C GLY A 17 -1.57 -0.32 -8.16
N LEU A 18 -2.42 -1.10 -7.48
CA LEU A 18 -2.00 -1.91 -6.33
C LEU A 18 -1.04 -3.04 -6.76
N ASP A 19 -1.36 -3.72 -7.87
CA ASP A 19 -0.56 -4.83 -8.37
C ASP A 19 0.84 -4.37 -8.83
N ASP A 20 0.91 -3.21 -9.50
CA ASP A 20 2.17 -2.58 -9.88
C ASP A 20 2.98 -2.18 -8.63
N LEU A 21 2.35 -1.53 -7.65
CA LEU A 21 3.00 -1.13 -6.40
C LEU A 21 3.54 -2.31 -5.61
N LEU A 22 2.77 -3.40 -5.51
CA LEU A 22 3.20 -4.62 -4.84
C LEU A 22 4.42 -5.24 -5.53
N SER A 23 4.43 -5.25 -6.86
CA SER A 23 5.55 -5.78 -7.64
C SER A 23 6.81 -4.93 -7.41
N GLU A 24 6.70 -3.60 -7.50
CA GLU A 24 7.84 -2.70 -7.26
C GLU A 24 8.39 -2.77 -5.83
N LEU A 25 7.51 -2.86 -4.83
CA LEU A 25 7.91 -3.02 -3.43
C LEU A 25 8.65 -4.34 -3.21
N GLN A 26 8.15 -5.44 -3.77
CA GLN A 26 8.78 -6.76 -3.65
C GLN A 26 10.14 -6.80 -4.35
N ASP A 27 10.26 -6.21 -5.54
CA ASP A 27 11.53 -6.12 -6.27
C ASP A 27 12.54 -5.28 -5.49
N ALA A 28 12.17 -4.06 -5.09
CA ALA A 28 13.04 -3.19 -4.30
C ALA A 28 13.45 -3.85 -2.98
N ARG A 29 12.57 -4.65 -2.38
CA ARG A 29 12.83 -5.41 -1.15
C ARG A 29 13.79 -6.57 -1.38
N HIS A 30 13.68 -7.25 -2.51
CA HIS A 30 14.55 -8.35 -2.92
C HIS A 30 15.97 -7.86 -3.19
N TYR A 31 16.12 -6.73 -3.91
CA TYR A 31 17.42 -6.15 -4.25
C TYR A 31 17.99 -5.25 -3.14
N GLY A 32 17.24 -4.98 -2.07
CA GLY A 32 17.70 -4.18 -0.94
C GLY A 32 17.82 -2.69 -1.22
N GLU A 33 17.01 -2.17 -2.15
CA GLU A 33 17.01 -0.77 -2.60
C GLU A 33 16.33 0.16 -1.58
N LEU A 34 17.00 0.44 -0.46
CA LEU A 34 16.42 1.17 0.67
C LEU A 34 15.82 2.53 0.31
N GLY A 35 16.50 3.31 -0.55
CA GLY A 35 15.99 4.62 -0.97
C GLY A 35 14.72 4.51 -1.80
N ARG A 36 14.62 3.48 -2.65
CA ARG A 36 13.43 3.21 -3.46
C ARG A 36 12.29 2.68 -2.58
N LEU A 37 12.58 1.79 -1.64
CA LEU A 37 11.60 1.33 -0.65
C LEU A 37 11.03 2.50 0.16
N ALA A 38 11.88 3.43 0.59
CA ALA A 38 11.43 4.62 1.32
C ALA A 38 10.46 5.48 0.49
N LEU A 39 10.80 5.71 -0.78
CA LEU A 39 9.95 6.47 -1.70
C LEU A 39 8.61 5.78 -1.93
N LEU A 40 8.62 4.50 -2.31
CA LEU A 40 7.43 3.71 -2.60
C LEU A 40 6.52 3.63 -1.36
N ALA A 41 7.10 3.28 -0.21
CA ALA A 41 6.36 3.09 1.04
C ALA A 41 5.76 4.39 1.57
N TYR A 42 6.40 5.55 1.39
CA TYR A 42 5.87 6.83 1.89
C TYR A 42 4.95 7.54 0.88
N CYS A 43 5.40 7.69 -0.36
CA CYS A 43 4.72 8.51 -1.35
C CYS A 43 3.59 7.72 -2.02
N ASP A 44 3.94 6.59 -2.62
CA ASP A 44 3.06 5.93 -3.57
C ASP A 44 2.01 5.07 -2.84
N VAL A 45 2.41 4.33 -1.81
CA VAL A 45 1.48 3.59 -0.95
C VAL A 45 0.48 4.53 -0.28
N ARG A 46 0.93 5.67 0.27
CA ARG A 46 0.03 6.65 0.90
C ARG A 46 -0.94 7.26 -0.10
N SER A 47 -0.46 7.62 -1.29
CA SER A 47 -1.29 8.19 -2.35
C SER A 47 -2.37 7.19 -2.79
N TRP A 48 -1.96 5.96 -3.08
CA TRP A 48 -2.86 4.88 -3.45
C TRP A 48 -3.89 4.59 -2.35
N ALA A 49 -3.44 4.44 -1.11
CA ALA A 49 -4.30 4.09 0.02
C ALA A 49 -5.40 5.14 0.26
N ARG A 50 -5.08 6.43 0.08
CA ARG A 50 -6.06 7.53 0.17
C ARG A 50 -7.10 7.46 -0.96
N GLN A 51 -6.68 7.14 -2.18
CA GLN A 51 -7.60 6.98 -3.32
C GLN A 51 -8.48 5.73 -3.17
N ALA A 52 -7.91 4.65 -2.64
CA ALA A 52 -8.62 3.40 -2.36
C ALA A 52 -9.58 3.51 -1.16
N GLY A 53 -9.36 4.46 -0.24
CA GLY A 53 -10.12 4.58 1.01
C GLY A 53 -9.55 3.73 2.15
N GLU A 54 -8.39 3.10 1.95
CA GLU A 54 -7.67 2.30 2.94
C GLU A 54 -6.89 3.21 3.91
N ILE A 55 -7.62 3.99 4.72
CA ILE A 55 -7.03 5.02 5.59
C ILE A 55 -6.03 4.42 6.61
N GLY A 56 -6.26 3.19 7.06
CA GLY A 56 -5.32 2.47 7.95
C GLY A 56 -3.94 2.29 7.30
N VAL A 57 -3.91 1.85 6.04
CA VAL A 57 -2.67 1.69 5.26
C VAL A 57 -1.99 3.03 5.04
N ALA A 58 -2.76 4.09 4.73
CA ALA A 58 -2.20 5.44 4.56
C ALA A 58 -1.55 5.98 5.85
N HIS A 59 -2.15 5.67 7.01
CA HIS A 59 -1.61 6.03 8.32
C HIS A 59 -0.36 5.22 8.65
N HIS A 60 -0.38 3.90 8.46
CA HIS A 60 0.78 3.05 8.71
C HIS A 60 1.98 3.45 7.82
N SER A 61 1.76 3.61 6.52
CA SER A 61 2.75 4.15 5.57
C SER A 61 3.38 5.46 6.04
N THR A 62 2.60 6.37 6.62
CA THR A 62 3.13 7.63 7.19
C THR A 62 3.92 7.37 8.46
N ALA A 63 3.39 6.52 9.35
CA ALA A 63 3.95 6.23 10.67
C ALA A 63 5.36 5.63 10.60
N ILE A 64 5.65 4.82 9.57
CA ILE A 64 7.00 4.30 9.30
C ILE A 64 8.03 5.44 9.39
N PHE A 65 7.76 6.59 8.76
CA PHE A 65 8.74 7.68 8.64
C PHE A 65 8.60 8.78 9.68
N THR A 66 7.44 8.92 10.30
CA THR A 66 7.18 9.99 11.28
C THR A 66 7.36 9.54 12.72
N ASP A 67 7.21 8.24 13.01
CA ASP A 67 7.38 7.73 14.36
C ASP A 67 8.88 7.51 14.62
N HIS A 68 9.44 8.30 15.53
CA HIS A 68 10.87 8.32 15.79
C HIS A 68 11.32 7.00 16.41
N LYS A 69 11.78 6.04 15.58
CA LYS A 69 12.82 5.02 15.84
C LYS A 69 12.92 4.00 14.69
N HIS A 70 13.54 4.35 13.57
CA HIS A 70 14.23 3.32 12.78
C HIS A 70 15.53 2.96 13.51
N ALA A 71 15.44 2.08 14.51
CA ALA A 71 16.60 1.67 15.29
C ALA A 71 17.66 0.95 14.45
N SER A 72 17.27 0.39 13.30
CA SER A 72 18.17 -0.20 12.31
C SER A 72 17.51 -0.33 10.93
N LYS A 73 18.33 -0.69 9.93
CA LYS A 73 17.88 -1.12 8.60
C LYS A 73 16.91 -2.30 8.69
N GLU A 74 17.14 -3.28 9.56
CA GLU A 74 16.25 -4.44 9.67
C GLU A 74 14.86 -4.05 10.17
N VAL A 75 14.78 -3.12 11.12
CA VAL A 75 13.49 -2.61 11.61
C VAL A 75 12.71 -1.94 10.49
N PHE A 76 13.37 -1.12 9.66
CA PHE A 76 12.74 -0.52 8.50
C PHE A 76 12.24 -1.59 7.51
N LEU A 77 13.06 -2.59 7.19
CA LEU A 77 12.67 -3.67 6.28
C LEU A 77 11.48 -4.47 6.82
N GLN A 78 11.45 -4.75 8.12
CA GLN A 78 10.35 -5.46 8.78
C GLN A 78 9.03 -4.66 8.68
N GLN A 79 9.08 -3.34 8.91
CA GLN A 79 7.91 -2.47 8.76
C GLN A 79 7.42 -2.41 7.31
N VAL A 80 8.33 -2.43 6.34
CA VAL A 80 7.96 -2.51 4.92
C VAL A 80 7.34 -3.88 4.59
N ASP A 81 7.86 -4.98 5.14
CA ASP A 81 7.29 -6.32 4.97
C ASP A 81 5.86 -6.39 5.53
N GLU A 82 5.60 -5.75 6.68
CA GLU A 82 4.26 -5.60 7.26
C GLU A 82 3.33 -4.77 6.36
N LEU A 83 3.82 -3.65 5.81
CA LEU A 83 3.07 -2.81 4.87
C LEU A 83 2.70 -3.58 3.59
N ILE A 84 3.62 -4.39 3.05
CA ILE A 84 3.37 -5.25 1.89
C ILE A 84 2.26 -6.26 2.20
N ALA A 85 2.26 -6.86 3.40
CA ALA A 85 1.22 -7.80 3.80
C ALA A 85 -0.17 -7.12 3.92
N GLU A 86 -0.24 -5.90 4.46
CA GLU A 86 -1.48 -5.13 4.52
C GLU A 86 -2.04 -4.80 3.12
N LEU A 87 -1.17 -4.41 2.19
CA LEU A 87 -1.53 -4.14 0.79
C LEU A 87 -2.08 -5.40 0.10
N GLN A 88 -1.47 -6.57 0.34
CA GLN A 88 -1.97 -7.84 -0.18
C GLN A 88 -3.37 -8.19 0.37
N LEU A 89 -3.66 -7.85 1.62
CA LEU A 89 -4.97 -8.04 2.23
C LEU A 89 -6.02 -7.05 1.71
N ALA A 90 -5.62 -5.88 1.22
CA ALA A 90 -6.52 -4.91 0.59
C ALA A 90 -6.95 -5.34 -0.82
N ARG A 91 -6.12 -6.13 -1.52
CA ARG A 91 -6.37 -6.65 -2.89
C ARG A 91 -7.75 -7.33 -3.06
N PRO A 92 -8.16 -8.31 -2.23
CA PRO A 92 -9.48 -8.93 -2.35
C PRO A 92 -10.66 -8.00 -1.98
N ARG A 93 -10.43 -6.91 -1.23
CA ARG A 93 -11.50 -5.95 -0.89
C ARG A 93 -11.87 -5.08 -2.09
N LEU A 94 -10.89 -4.76 -2.95
CA LEU A 94 -11.13 -4.08 -4.22
C LEU A 94 -11.78 -4.97 -5.27
N ALA A 95 -11.53 -6.29 -5.25
CA ALA A 95 -12.12 -7.26 -6.16
C ALA A 95 -13.59 -7.61 -5.83
N GLN A 96 -13.94 -7.67 -4.54
CA GLN A 96 -15.32 -7.97 -4.10
C GLN A 96 -16.32 -6.86 -4.43
N ALA A 97 -15.86 -5.62 -4.60
CA ALA A 97 -16.72 -4.50 -4.98
C ALA A 97 -17.20 -4.56 -6.44
N GLU A 98 -16.57 -5.38 -7.29
CA GLU A 98 -16.99 -5.63 -8.69
C GLU A 98 -17.98 -6.79 -8.82
N SER A 99 -18.13 -7.65 -7.80
CA SER A 99 -18.92 -8.90 -7.87
C SER A 99 -20.37 -8.76 -7.40
N VAL A 100 -20.83 -7.55 -7.09
CA VAL A 100 -22.26 -7.27 -6.84
C VAL A 100 -22.87 -6.70 -8.12
N HIS A 101 -23.10 -7.59 -9.08
CA HIS A 101 -23.96 -7.34 -10.24
C HIS A 101 -24.77 -8.58 -10.57
#